data_AF-A0A7H8XJB4-F1
#
_entry.id   AF-A0A7H8XJB4-F1
#
_cell.length_a   1.000
_cell.length_b   1.000
_cell.length_c   1.000
_cell.angle_alpha   90.00
_cell.angle_beta   90.00
_cell.angle_gamma   90.00
#
_symmetry.space_group_name_H-M   'P 1'
#
loop_
_entity.id
_entity.type
_entity.pdbx_description
1 polymer ?
#
loop_
_entity_poly.entity_id
_entity_poly.type
_entity_poly.pdbx_seq_one_letter_code
_entity_poly.pdbx_strand_id
1 'polypeptide(L)' 'MSDLTDARWRTSTRSGTNGGDCVEVADNLAGIVGIRDSKDPGGPALTVPPTAWSAFVAGVKADRLAP' A
#
# COMPACT_ATOMS: atom_id res chain seq x y z
N MET A 1 10.35 -12.95 -6.30
CA MET A 1 10.45 -11.66 -5.59
C MET A 1 10.05 -10.60 -6.59
N SER A 2 9.00 -9.83 -6.30
CA SER A 2 8.63 -8.67 -7.10
C SER A 2 9.75 -7.64 -7.05
N ASP A 3 10.13 -7.05 -8.19
CA ASP A 3 11.15 -6.00 -8.22
C ASP A 3 10.53 -4.68 -7.74
N LEU A 4 11.03 -4.16 -6.62
CA LEU A 4 10.57 -2.93 -5.97
C LEU A 4 11.66 -1.85 -5.96
N THR A 5 12.75 -2.05 -6.69
CA THR A 5 13.93 -1.17 -6.66
C THR A 5 13.59 0.28 -7.02
N ASP A 6 12.66 0.49 -7.97
CA ASP A 6 12.21 1.81 -8.42
C ASP A 6 10.91 2.29 -7.72
N ALA A 7 10.51 1.66 -6.61
CA ALA A 7 9.30 2.00 -5.90
C ALA A 7 9.36 3.43 -5.32
N ARG A 8 8.40 4.27 -5.70
CA ARG A 8 8.19 5.61 -5.13
C ARG A 8 7.15 5.52 -4.03
N TRP A 9 7.63 5.27 -2.81
CA TRP A 9 6.79 5.12 -1.64
C TRP A 9 6.12 6.44 -1.24
N ARG A 10 4.80 6.39 -1.07
CA ARG A 10 3.97 7.49 -0.58
C ARG A 10 3.33 7.09 0.73
N THR A 11 3.64 7.82 1.79
CA THR A 11 3.01 7.65 3.11
C THR A 11 1.59 8.22 3.10
N SER A 12 0.66 7.54 3.76
CA SER A 12 -0.70 8.07 3.95
C SER A 12 -0.69 9.35 4.80
N THR A 13 -1.50 10.35 4.42
CA THR A 13 -1.70 11.57 5.22
C THR A 13 -2.49 11.33 6.51
N ARG A 14 -3.06 10.13 6.68
CA ARG A 14 -3.71 9.68 7.92
C ARG A 14 -2.74 9.03 8.90
N SER A 15 -1.48 8.83 8.51
CA SER A 15 -0.40 8.38 9.40
C SER A 15 -0.04 9.50 10.37
N GLY A 16 -0.60 9.47 11.57
CA GLY A 16 -0.35 10.47 12.61
C GLY A 16 0.92 10.19 13.43
N THR A 17 1.54 11.24 13.96
CA THR A 17 2.70 11.18 14.88
C THR A 17 2.41 10.50 16.24
N ASN A 18 1.14 10.22 16.55
CA ASN A 18 0.71 9.62 17.82
C ASN A 18 0.57 8.09 17.75
N GLY A 19 1.27 7.42 16.83
CA GLY A 19 1.29 5.96 16.74
C GLY A 19 0.23 5.33 15.84
N GLY A 20 -0.47 6.13 15.02
CA GLY A 20 -1.45 5.62 14.04
C GLY A 20 -0.80 4.85 12.89
N ASP A 21 -1.50 3.82 12.41
CA ASP A 21 -1.01 2.81 11.48
C ASP A 21 -0.27 3.38 10.26
N CYS A 22 0.97 2.93 10.09
CA CYS A 22 1.97 3.50 9.21
C CYS A 22 2.10 2.65 7.94
N VAL A 23 1.32 2.95 6.91
CA VAL A 23 1.41 2.27 5.61
C VAL A 23 1.97 3.22 4.55
N GLU A 24 2.90 2.68 3.76
CA GLU A 24 3.39 3.28 2.52
C GLU A 24 2.93 2.47 1.31
N VAL A 25 2.57 3.18 0.24
CA VAL A 25 2.13 2.57 -1.02
C VAL A 25 2.98 3.09 -2.17
N ALA A 26 3.40 2.19 -3.06
CA ALA A 26 4.04 2.50 -4.32
C ALA A 26 3.17 1.97 -5.48
N ASP A 27 2.60 2.90 -6.25
CA ASP A 27 1.71 2.63 -7.39
C ASP A 27 2.37 2.95 -8.75
N ASN A 28 3.65 3.29 -8.75
CA ASN A 28 4.41 3.68 -9.94
C ASN A 28 5.10 2.50 -10.66
N LEU A 29 4.95 1.29 -10.14
CA LEU A 29 5.59 0.10 -10.69
C LEU A 29 4.70 -0.56 -11.75
N ALA A 30 5.33 -1.08 -12.82
CA ALA A 30 4.59 -1.74 -13.88
C ALA A 30 4.00 -3.06 -13.38
N GLY A 31 2.67 -3.16 -13.42
CA GLY A 31 1.94 -4.41 -13.16
C GLY A 31 1.77 -4.78 -11.69
N ILE A 32 2.28 -3.98 -10.74
CA ILE A 32 2.13 -4.22 -9.30
C ILE A 32 1.94 -2.91 -8.52
N VAL A 33 1.27 -3.03 -7.38
CA VAL A 33 1.23 -2.03 -6.32
C VAL A 33 1.92 -2.64 -5.11
N GLY A 34 2.94 -1.94 -4.60
CA GLY A 34 3.65 -2.30 -3.38
C GLY A 34 3.03 -1.65 -2.16
N ILE A 35 2.92 -2.39 -1.07
CA ILE A 35 2.39 -1.95 0.23
C ILE A 35 3.38 -2.42 1.30
N ARG A 36 3.85 -1.51 2.15
CA ARG A 36 4.76 -1.86 3.26
C ARG A 36 4.44 -1.09 4.53
N ASP A 37 4.96 -1.60 5.64
CA ASP A 37 4.98 -0.88 6.91
C ASP A 37 6.03 0.25 6.85
N SER A 38 5.61 1.48 7.10
CA SER A 38 6.54 2.62 7.15
C SER A 38 7.49 2.54 8.36
N LYS A 39 7.13 1.79 9.42
CA LYS A 39 7.98 1.55 10.59
C LYS A 39 9.04 0.49 10.35
N ASP A 40 8.88 -0.34 9.33
CA ASP A 40 9.87 -1.33 8.90
C ASP A 40 10.11 -1.27 7.36
N PRO A 41 10.79 -0.22 6.85
CA PRO A 41 11.00 -0.04 5.42
C PRO A 41 11.84 -1.13 4.75
N GLY A 42 12.66 -1.86 5.53
CA GLY A 42 13.49 -2.97 5.08
C GLY A 42 12.81 -4.34 5.22
N GLY A 43 11.64 -4.38 5.87
CA GLY A 43 10.82 -5.57 6.01
C GLY A 43 10.12 -6.00 4.72
N PRO A 44 9.35 -7.10 4.78
CA PRO A 44 8.62 -7.62 3.63
C PRO A 44 7.53 -6.65 3.16
N ALA A 45 7.46 -6.42 1.86
CA ALA A 45 6.38 -5.67 1.22
C ALA A 45 5.35 -6.63 0.60
N LEU A 46 4.07 -6.32 0.79
CA LEU A 46 2.97 -6.97 0.08
C LEU A 46 2.89 -6.39 -1.35
N THR A 47 2.73 -7.25 -2.34
CA THR A 47 2.54 -6.82 -3.74
C THR A 47 1.26 -7.38 -4.32
N VAL A 48 0.44 -6.51 -4.89
CA VAL A 48 -0.86 -6.87 -5.50
C VAL A 48 -0.97 -6.31 -6.91
N PRO A 49 -1.78 -6.92 -7.80
CA PRO A 49 -2.08 -6.33 -9.10
C PRO A 49 -2.80 -4.96 -8.97
N PRO A 50 -2.58 -4.00 -9.89
CA PRO A 50 -3.25 -2.70 -9.87
C PRO A 50 -4.79 -2.78 -9.90
N THR A 51 -5.34 -3.80 -10.56
CA THR A 51 -6.79 -4.05 -10.62
C THR A 51 -7.34 -4.45 -9.25
N ALA A 52 -6.64 -5.33 -8.53
CA ALA A 52 -7.02 -5.74 -7.17
C ALA A 52 -6.91 -4.57 -6.19
N TRP A 53 -5.86 -3.76 -6.29
CA TRP A 53 -5.70 -2.54 -5.49
C TRP A 53 -6.86 -1.56 -5.73
N SER A 54 -7.21 -1.32 -6.99
CA SER A 54 -8.31 -0.41 -7.35
C SER A 54 -9.67 -0.91 -6.83
N ALA A 55 -9.93 -2.21 -6.96
CA ALA A 55 -11.15 -2.83 -6.43
C ALA A 55 -11.23 -2.74 -4.91
N PHE A 56 -10.11 -2.99 -4.22
CA PHE A 56 -10.01 -2.83 -2.77
C PHE A 56 -10.33 -1.40 -2.33
N VAL A 57 -9.68 -0.39 -2.91
CA VAL A 57 -9.91 1.02 -2.56
C VAL A 57 -11.36 1.43 -2.84
N ALA A 58 -11.95 0.97 -3.94
CA ALA A 58 -13.36 1.20 -4.25
C ALA A 58 -14.29 0.55 -3.20
N GLY A 59 -13.98 -0.67 -2.77
CA GLY A 59 -14.70 -1.39 -1.72
C GLY A 59 -14.64 -0.68 -0.36
N VAL A 60 -13.45 -0.22 0.06
CA VAL A 60 -13.27 0.57 1.29
C VAL A 60 -14.14 1.83 1.25
N LYS A 61 -14.06 2.60 0.15
CA LYS A 61 -14.81 3.87 0.00
C LYS A 61 -16.32 3.67 0.02
N ALA A 62 -16.79 2.52 -0.45
CA ALA A 62 -18.21 2.19 -0.49
C ALA A 62 -18.71 1.51 0.79
N ASP A 63 -17.83 1.25 1.77
CA ASP A 63 -18.10 0.44 2.96
C ASP A 63 -18.65 -0.96 2.61
N ARG A 64 -18.02 -1.60 1.61
CA ARG A 64 -18.45 -2.90 1.03
C ARG A 64 -17.41 -4.00 1.16
N LEU A 65 -16.37 -3.79 1.97
CA LEU A 65 -15.52 -4.89 2.34
C LEU A 65 -16.27 -5.72 3.38
N ALA A 66 -16.75 -6.89 2.95
CA ALA A 66 -17.24 -7.88 3.90
C ALA A 66 -16.10 -8.25 4.86
N PRO A 67 -16.37 -8.34 6.18
CA PRO A 67 -15.40 -8.84 7.15
C PRO A 67 -15.00 -10.30 6.89
#